data_AF-A0A561E409-F1
#
_entry.id   AF-A0A561E409-F1
#
_cell.length_a   1.000
_cell.length_b   1.000
_cell.length_c   1.000
_cell.angle_alpha   90.00
_cell.angle_beta   90.00
_cell.angle_gamma   90.00
#
_symmetry.space_group_name_H-M   'P 1'
#
loop_
_entity.id
_entity.type
_entity.pdbx_description
1 polymer ?
#
loop_
_entity_poly.entity_id
_entity_poly.type
_entity_poly.pdbx_seq_one_letter_code
_entity_poly.pdbx_strand_id
1 'polypeptide(L)'
;MTRRGPSKPDASADDQSADDPVEVAGGDDRPALAPEDAAEDQLVAARDALRRARITARDKGFRPGAPGRRKRTAADLGTGRRRDDGRDPGVLGDQLDKLLVERGWQVDVAAGSVMGRWAEIVGADVAAHATPVTFNDNVLTVRAESTAWATQLRLLSSTLMARMEEAVGPDVVQEIRVVGPNSPSWSRGVRKAPGGRGPRDTYG
;
A
#
# COMPACT_ATOMS: atom_id res chain seq x y z
N MET A 1 -60.63 -4.74 17.29
CA MET A 1 -61.74 -4.20 18.10
C MET A 1 -61.16 -3.59 19.36
N THR A 2 -61.42 -2.29 19.59
CA THR A 2 -61.62 -1.59 20.88
C THR A 2 -60.59 -1.80 22.02
N ARG A 3 -60.15 -0.83 22.81
CA ARG A 3 -60.30 0.63 22.96
C ARG A 3 -59.50 0.96 24.26
N ARG A 4 -59.22 2.24 24.50
CA ARG A 4 -59.10 2.91 25.82
C ARG A 4 -57.78 2.79 26.60
N GLY A 5 -57.06 3.93 26.66
CA GLY A 5 -56.36 4.37 27.88
C GLY A 5 -57.37 4.88 28.94
N PRO A 6 -57.02 5.81 29.86
CA PRO A 6 -55.72 6.42 30.20
C PRO A 6 -55.43 6.42 31.73
N SER A 7 -54.22 6.78 32.18
CA SER A 7 -54.02 7.42 33.51
C SER A 7 -52.63 8.09 33.62
N LYS A 8 -52.67 9.42 33.77
CA LYS A 8 -51.75 10.29 34.54
C LYS A 8 -52.58 10.73 35.78
N PRO A 9 -52.11 11.45 36.82
CA PRO A 9 -50.84 12.19 37.00
C PRO A 9 -50.26 12.19 38.45
N ASP A 10 -49.09 12.81 38.63
CA ASP A 10 -48.69 13.59 39.84
C ASP A 10 -47.47 14.43 39.39
N ALA A 11 -47.54 15.72 39.10
CA ALA A 11 -47.83 16.91 39.92
C ALA A 11 -46.73 17.23 40.95
N SER A 12 -45.95 18.25 40.60
CA SER A 12 -45.44 19.32 41.45
C SER A 12 -44.58 20.19 40.51
N ALA A 13 -45.11 21.32 40.05
CA ALA A 13 -45.07 22.61 40.77
C ALA A 13 -43.63 23.17 40.70
N ASP A 14 -43.35 24.40 40.32
CA ASP A 14 -44.13 25.61 40.03
C ASP A 14 -42.99 26.59 39.59
N ASP A 15 -43.13 27.47 38.60
CA ASP A 15 -43.69 28.83 38.75
C ASP A 15 -42.67 29.79 38.08
N GLN A 16 -43.02 30.27 36.88
CA GLN A 16 -43.22 31.68 36.46
C GLN A 16 -41.92 32.52 36.42
N SER A 17 -41.75 33.56 35.59
CA SER A 17 -42.64 34.38 34.77
C SER A 17 -41.73 35.05 33.72
N ALA A 18 -42.14 35.10 32.46
CA ALA A 18 -42.68 36.30 31.79
C ALA A 18 -41.60 37.37 31.49
N ASP A 19 -41.36 37.70 30.21
CA ASP A 19 -42.18 38.70 29.50
C ASP A 19 -41.72 38.87 28.03
N ASP A 20 -42.62 39.47 27.26
CA ASP A 20 -42.84 39.49 25.80
C ASP A 20 -41.79 40.25 24.91
N PRO A 21 -41.94 40.21 23.56
CA PRO A 21 -40.92 40.52 22.55
C PRO A 21 -40.97 41.97 22.03
N VAL A 22 -39.93 42.40 21.30
CA VAL A 22 -40.02 43.57 20.40
C VAL A 22 -39.24 43.33 19.12
N GLU A 23 -39.98 43.19 18.03
CA GLU A 23 -39.52 43.39 16.65
C GLU A 23 -39.32 44.90 16.41
N VAL A 24 -38.15 45.30 15.90
CA VAL A 24 -37.95 46.64 15.33
C VAL A 24 -37.26 46.50 13.98
N ALA A 25 -38.06 46.65 12.93
CA ALA A 25 -37.58 47.02 11.61
C ALA A 25 -37.10 48.47 11.63
N GLY A 26 -35.94 48.74 11.02
CA GLY A 26 -35.43 50.08 10.81
C GLY A 26 -34.10 50.03 10.08
N GLY A 27 -34.13 50.33 8.79
CA GLY A 27 -32.94 50.41 7.94
C GLY A 27 -32.01 51.52 8.43
N ASP A 28 -30.71 51.26 8.29
CA ASP A 28 -29.70 52.30 8.35
C ASP A 28 -28.87 52.22 7.06
N ASP A 29 -28.99 53.29 6.29
CA ASP A 29 -28.26 53.61 5.07
C ASP A 29 -26.76 53.46 5.30
N ARG A 30 -26.20 52.30 4.93
CA ARG A 30 -24.78 52.24 4.64
C ARG A 30 -24.59 52.87 3.26
N PRO A 31 -23.83 53.96 3.11
CA PRO A 31 -23.49 54.41 1.77
C PRO A 31 -22.77 53.24 1.11
N ALA A 32 -23.28 52.81 -0.04
CA ALA A 32 -22.54 51.92 -0.93
C ALA A 32 -21.29 52.69 -1.36
N LEU A 33 -20.23 52.57 -0.56
CA LEU A 33 -18.89 53.06 -0.89
C LEU A 33 -18.61 52.57 -2.30
N ALA A 34 -18.21 53.49 -3.18
CA ALA A 34 -17.87 53.13 -4.54
C ALA A 34 -16.87 51.96 -4.48
N PRO A 35 -16.88 51.02 -5.44
CA PRO A 35 -15.94 49.89 -5.45
C PRO A 35 -14.47 50.35 -5.36
N GLU A 36 -14.22 51.63 -5.63
CA GLU A 36 -12.98 52.38 -5.52
C GLU A 36 -12.56 52.61 -4.06
N ASP A 37 -13.45 53.10 -3.19
CA ASP A 37 -13.17 53.38 -1.78
C ASP A 37 -12.94 52.10 -0.96
N ALA A 38 -13.71 51.05 -1.25
CA ALA A 38 -13.54 49.74 -0.61
C ALA A 38 -12.23 49.05 -1.01
N ALA A 39 -11.72 49.32 -2.22
CA ALA A 39 -10.42 48.84 -2.67
C ALA A 39 -9.28 49.61 -1.98
N GLU A 40 -9.43 50.92 -1.77
CA GLU A 40 -8.44 51.73 -1.03
C GLU A 40 -8.31 51.27 0.43
N ASP A 41 -9.42 51.01 1.12
CA ASP A 41 -9.40 50.49 2.49
C ASP A 41 -8.73 49.11 2.58
N GLN A 42 -9.00 48.23 1.60
CA GLN A 42 -8.33 46.93 1.50
C GLN A 42 -6.81 47.06 1.26
N LEU A 43 -6.39 48.02 0.43
CA LEU A 43 -4.98 48.30 0.17
C LEU A 43 -4.27 48.87 1.40
N VAL A 44 -4.94 49.75 2.17
CA VAL A 44 -4.42 50.28 3.43
C VAL A 44 -4.29 49.17 4.47
N ALA A 45 -5.31 48.32 4.62
CA ALA A 45 -5.27 47.16 5.50
C ALA A 45 -4.17 46.15 5.11
N ALA A 46 -4.01 45.87 3.81
CA ALA A 46 -2.95 45.00 3.30
C ALA A 46 -1.55 45.56 3.56
N ARG A 47 -1.35 46.88 3.39
CA ARG A 47 -0.08 47.56 3.70
C ARG A 47 0.25 47.49 5.19
N ASP A 48 -0.74 47.65 6.05
CA ASP A 48 -0.55 47.61 7.50
C ASP A 48 -0.29 46.17 7.99
N ALA A 49 -1.00 45.19 7.44
CA ALA A 49 -0.73 43.77 7.67
C ALA A 49 0.70 43.38 7.24
N LEU A 50 1.14 43.85 6.06
CA LEU A 50 2.50 43.61 5.57
C LEU A 50 3.56 44.26 6.49
N ARG A 51 3.30 45.47 7.01
CA ARG A 51 4.19 46.14 7.95
C ARG A 51 4.36 45.35 9.24
N ARG A 52 3.25 44.87 9.84
CA ARG A 52 3.27 44.02 11.05
C ARG A 52 4.01 42.70 10.82
N ALA A 53 3.78 42.07 9.67
CA ALA A 53 4.47 40.83 9.30
C ALA A 53 5.99 41.04 9.15
N ARG A 54 6.42 42.16 8.55
CA ARG A 54 7.84 42.50 8.39
C ARG A 54 8.54 42.77 9.71
N ILE A 55 7.89 43.45 10.66
CA ILE A 55 8.44 43.67 12.01
C ILE A 55 8.64 42.32 12.71
N THR A 56 7.60 41.48 12.73
CA THR A 56 7.65 40.14 13.35
C THR A 56 8.74 39.25 12.74
N ALA A 57 8.95 39.33 11.41
CA ALA A 57 10.00 38.58 10.73
C ALA A 57 11.40 39.09 11.11
N ARG A 58 11.57 40.42 11.24
CA ARG A 58 12.84 41.02 11.65
C ARG A 58 13.20 40.67 13.10
N ASP A 59 12.24 40.68 14.02
CA ASP A 59 12.44 40.27 15.42
C ASP A 59 12.84 38.79 15.52
N LYS A 60 12.31 37.95 14.64
CA LYS A 60 12.68 36.53 14.51
C LYS A 60 14.01 36.31 13.76
N GLY A 61 14.71 37.38 13.38
CA GLY A 61 16.02 37.32 12.73
C GLY A 61 15.98 36.98 11.24
N PHE A 62 14.82 37.00 10.59
CA PHE A 62 14.72 36.78 9.15
C PHE A 62 15.19 38.03 8.39
N ARG A 63 16.19 37.86 7.53
CA ARG A 63 16.69 38.92 6.63
C ARG A 63 16.16 38.68 5.21
N PRO A 64 15.67 39.72 4.50
CA PRO A 64 15.34 39.59 3.08
C PRO A 64 16.54 39.07 2.29
N GLY A 65 16.37 37.94 1.59
CA GLY A 65 17.45 37.31 0.81
C GLY A 65 18.35 36.33 1.58
N ALA A 66 18.15 36.12 2.89
CA ALA A 66 18.86 35.05 3.59
C ALA A 66 18.27 33.69 3.20
N PRO A 67 19.09 32.67 2.83
CA PRO A 67 18.59 31.33 2.60
C PRO A 67 17.93 30.85 3.89
N GLY A 68 16.64 30.52 3.82
CA GLY A 68 15.89 30.02 4.96
C GLY A 68 16.67 28.86 5.57
N ARG A 69 17.12 29.01 6.82
CA ARG A 69 17.81 27.94 7.55
C ARG A 69 16.81 26.81 7.71
N ARG A 70 16.86 25.83 6.80
CA ARG A 70 16.06 24.61 6.89
C ARG A 70 16.33 24.04 8.26
N LYS A 71 15.27 23.94 9.06
CA LYS A 71 15.32 23.33 10.38
C LYS A 71 15.57 21.84 10.11
N ARG A 72 16.84 21.45 10.12
CA ARG A 72 17.28 20.05 10.07
C ARG A 72 16.47 19.31 11.13
N THR A 73 15.57 18.45 10.71
CA THR A 73 14.79 17.60 11.62
C THR A 73 15.75 16.63 12.30
N ALA A 74 15.36 16.04 13.43
CA ALA A 74 16.20 15.06 14.14
C ALA A 74 16.67 13.90 13.23
N ALA A 75 15.94 13.61 12.15
CA ALA A 75 16.33 12.66 11.10
C ALA A 75 17.60 13.07 10.32
N ASP A 76 17.95 14.35 10.28
CA ASP A 76 19.11 14.89 9.57
C ASP A 76 20.36 15.02 10.49
N LEU A 77 20.16 14.93 11.81
CA LEU A 77 21.24 14.87 12.81
C LEU A 77 21.63 13.44 13.22
N GLY A 78 20.87 12.44 12.75
CA GLY A 78 21.25 11.03 12.85
C GLY A 78 22.22 10.68 11.72
N THR A 79 23.43 10.24 12.09
CA THR A 79 24.50 9.75 11.20
C THR A 79 25.29 10.88 10.51
N GLY A 80 26.23 11.43 11.29
CA GLY A 80 27.50 11.82 10.67
C GLY A 80 27.97 10.64 9.82
N ARG A 81 28.42 10.93 8.61
CA ARG A 81 28.94 10.00 7.59
C ARG A 81 30.15 9.22 8.11
N ARG A 82 29.97 8.41 9.15
CA ARG A 82 30.79 7.25 9.42
C ARG A 82 30.32 6.24 8.41
N ARG A 83 31.26 5.74 7.63
CA ARG A 83 31.07 4.51 6.86
C ARG A 83 30.49 3.52 7.87
N ASP A 84 29.27 3.05 7.63
CA ASP A 84 28.63 2.02 8.43
C ASP A 84 29.66 0.89 8.54
N ASP A 85 30.28 0.75 9.71
CA ASP A 85 31.41 -0.16 9.93
C ASP A 85 30.91 -1.62 9.95
N GLY A 86 29.65 -1.88 9.55
CA GLY A 86 28.99 -3.18 9.61
C GLY A 86 28.80 -3.71 11.04
N ARG A 87 29.10 -2.87 12.04
CA ARG A 87 29.17 -3.23 13.47
C ARG A 87 28.21 -2.43 14.34
N ASP A 88 27.49 -1.47 13.75
CA ASP A 88 26.45 -0.73 14.46
C ASP A 88 25.14 -1.55 14.45
N PRO A 89 24.43 -1.67 15.59
CA PRO A 89 23.17 -2.39 15.63
C PRO A 89 22.12 -1.65 14.81
N GLY A 90 21.78 -2.20 13.64
CA GLY A 90 20.65 -1.76 12.83
C GLY A 90 19.33 -2.40 13.29
N VAL A 91 18.23 -1.96 12.67
CA VAL A 91 16.94 -2.64 12.82
C VAL A 91 17.09 -4.07 12.32
N LEU A 92 16.55 -5.05 13.06
CA LEU A 92 16.72 -6.47 12.76
C LEU A 92 16.29 -6.82 11.32
N GLY A 93 15.20 -6.21 10.85
CA GLY A 93 14.71 -6.38 9.47
C GLY A 93 15.76 -5.97 8.43
N ASP A 94 16.30 -4.76 8.54
CA ASP A 94 17.31 -4.23 7.61
C ASP A 94 18.58 -5.08 7.58
N GLN A 95 19.01 -5.62 8.73
CA GLN A 95 20.17 -6.51 8.81
C GLN A 95 19.88 -7.87 8.17
N LEU A 96 18.68 -8.41 8.37
CA LEU A 96 18.25 -9.66 7.75
C LEU A 96 18.16 -9.50 6.23
N ASP A 97 17.53 -8.43 5.74
CA ASP A 97 17.42 -8.10 4.31
C ASP A 97 18.80 -7.96 3.67
N LYS A 98 19.73 -7.25 4.34
CA LYS A 98 21.12 -7.13 3.89
C LYS A 98 21.80 -8.49 3.77
N LEU A 99 21.62 -9.38 4.74
CA LEU A 99 22.17 -10.75 4.69
C LEU A 99 21.54 -11.59 3.58
N LEU A 100 20.23 -11.47 3.35
CA LEU A 100 19.53 -12.13 2.25
C LEU A 100 20.10 -11.70 0.90
N VAL A 101 20.36 -10.40 0.72
CA VAL A 101 20.97 -9.83 -0.49
C VAL A 101 22.43 -10.30 -0.64
N GLU A 102 23.25 -10.16 0.40
CA GLU A 102 24.68 -10.50 0.36
C GLU A 102 24.94 -12.00 0.09
N ARG A 103 24.00 -12.86 0.49
CA ARG A 103 24.09 -14.32 0.29
C ARG A 103 23.34 -14.83 -0.93
N GLY A 104 22.58 -13.97 -1.63
CA GLY A 104 21.73 -14.37 -2.74
C GLY A 104 20.56 -15.28 -2.34
N TRP A 105 20.20 -15.32 -1.05
CA TRP A 105 19.15 -16.18 -0.50
C TRP A 105 17.74 -15.63 -0.69
N GLN A 106 17.59 -14.48 -1.34
CA GLN A 106 16.28 -13.91 -1.63
C GLN A 106 15.38 -14.90 -2.39
N VAL A 107 15.95 -15.64 -3.34
CA VAL A 107 15.25 -16.66 -4.14
C VAL A 107 14.84 -17.85 -3.27
N ASP A 108 15.72 -18.32 -2.37
CA ASP A 108 15.46 -19.46 -1.49
C ASP A 108 14.41 -19.14 -0.41
N VAL A 109 14.44 -17.93 0.13
CA VAL A 109 13.45 -17.47 1.13
C VAL A 109 12.09 -17.28 0.47
N ALA A 110 12.04 -16.70 -0.72
CA ALA A 110 10.83 -16.59 -1.50
C ALA A 110 10.26 -17.96 -1.89
N ALA A 111 11.12 -18.89 -2.31
CA ALA A 111 10.74 -20.29 -2.55
C ALA A 111 10.07 -20.91 -1.32
N GLY A 112 10.69 -20.75 -0.15
CA GLY A 112 10.17 -21.26 1.11
C GLY A 112 8.80 -20.67 1.47
N SER A 113 8.60 -19.38 1.20
CA SER A 113 7.31 -18.70 1.40
C SER A 113 6.21 -19.27 0.49
N VAL A 114 6.48 -19.44 -0.82
CA VAL A 114 5.51 -20.01 -1.78
C VAL A 114 5.21 -21.46 -1.44
N MET A 115 6.23 -22.26 -1.17
CA MET A 115 6.05 -23.69 -0.84
C MET A 115 5.29 -23.87 0.48
N GLY A 116 5.59 -23.06 1.50
CA GLY A 116 4.96 -23.14 2.82
C GLY A 116 3.50 -22.66 2.83
N ARG A 117 3.16 -21.70 1.97
CA ARG A 117 1.81 -21.10 1.89
C ARG A 117 1.07 -21.44 0.59
N TRP A 118 1.47 -22.50 -0.11
CA TRP A 118 0.91 -22.86 -1.42
C TRP A 118 -0.62 -22.88 -1.42
N ALA A 119 -1.23 -23.62 -0.49
CA ALA A 119 -2.69 -23.74 -0.41
C ALA A 119 -3.41 -22.42 -0.13
N GLU A 120 -2.80 -21.50 0.62
CA GLU A 120 -3.36 -20.17 0.86
C GLU A 120 -3.28 -19.29 -0.40
N ILE A 121 -2.19 -19.38 -1.16
CA ILE A 121 -1.94 -18.57 -2.36
C ILE A 121 -2.82 -19.03 -3.53
N VAL A 122 -2.84 -20.35 -3.82
CA VAL A 122 -3.55 -20.88 -5.00
C VAL A 122 -4.99 -21.31 -4.70
N GLY A 123 -5.30 -21.60 -3.43
CA GLY A 123 -6.58 -22.13 -2.99
C GLY A 123 -6.62 -23.65 -2.90
N ALA A 124 -7.63 -24.17 -2.20
CA ALA A 124 -7.73 -25.59 -1.84
C ALA A 124 -7.86 -26.53 -3.05
N ASP A 125 -8.60 -26.12 -4.08
CA ASP A 125 -8.83 -26.93 -5.29
C ASP A 125 -7.53 -27.16 -6.07
N VAL A 126 -6.79 -26.08 -6.36
CA VAL A 126 -5.50 -26.16 -7.05
C VAL A 126 -4.48 -26.91 -6.19
N ALA A 127 -4.45 -26.67 -4.89
CA ALA A 127 -3.51 -27.34 -3.98
C ALA A 127 -3.80 -28.84 -3.81
N ALA A 128 -5.04 -29.29 -4.00
CA ALA A 128 -5.39 -30.71 -3.95
C ALA A 128 -4.82 -31.50 -5.15
N HIS A 129 -4.71 -30.85 -6.31
CA HIS A 129 -4.37 -31.51 -7.58
C HIS A 129 -2.99 -31.11 -8.13
N ALA A 130 -2.32 -30.14 -7.50
CA ALA A 130 -1.04 -29.61 -7.92
C ALA A 130 -0.12 -29.31 -6.74
N THR A 131 1.13 -29.74 -6.84
CA THR A 131 2.14 -29.57 -5.79
C THR A 131 3.37 -28.84 -6.30
N PRO A 132 3.90 -27.84 -5.58
CA PRO A 132 5.16 -27.21 -5.93
C PRO A 132 6.31 -28.20 -5.67
N VAL A 133 7.23 -28.33 -6.62
CA VAL A 133 8.35 -29.29 -6.55
C VAL A 133 9.67 -28.57 -6.33
N THR A 134 9.97 -27.58 -7.17
CA THR A 134 11.22 -26.82 -7.14
C THR A 134 10.96 -25.38 -7.51
N PHE A 135 11.79 -24.49 -7.00
CA PHE A 135 11.79 -23.08 -7.36
C PHE A 135 13.23 -22.62 -7.57
N ASN A 136 13.61 -22.39 -8.82
CA ASN A 136 14.98 -22.01 -9.21
C ASN A 136 14.90 -20.91 -10.25
N ASP A 137 15.81 -19.93 -10.20
CA ASP A 137 15.88 -18.84 -11.19
C ASP A 137 14.53 -18.12 -11.39
N ASN A 138 13.79 -17.92 -10.30
CA ASN A 138 12.44 -17.34 -10.29
C ASN A 138 11.39 -18.17 -11.07
N VAL A 139 11.70 -19.42 -11.42
CA VAL A 139 10.81 -20.37 -12.08
C VAL A 139 10.25 -21.36 -11.07
N LEU A 140 8.94 -21.30 -10.84
CA LEU A 140 8.23 -22.27 -10.01
C LEU A 140 7.84 -23.50 -10.85
N THR A 141 8.39 -24.65 -10.49
CA THR A 141 7.99 -25.93 -11.09
C THR A 141 6.90 -26.58 -10.27
N VAL A 142 5.75 -26.81 -10.89
CA VAL A 142 4.56 -27.41 -10.27
C VAL A 142 4.26 -28.75 -10.94
N ARG A 143 4.05 -29.78 -10.13
CA ARG A 143 3.62 -31.11 -10.59
C ARG A 143 2.12 -31.24 -10.43
N ALA A 144 1.44 -31.51 -11.54
CA ALA A 144 0.03 -31.89 -11.55
C ALA A 144 -0.13 -33.39 -11.29
N GLU A 145 -1.25 -33.78 -10.67
CA GLU A 145 -1.63 -35.19 -10.47
C GLU A 145 -2.00 -35.91 -11.77
N SER A 146 -2.49 -35.16 -12.77
CA SER A 146 -3.04 -35.71 -14.01
C SER A 146 -2.67 -34.84 -15.21
N THR A 147 -2.73 -35.41 -16.41
CA THR A 147 -2.50 -34.69 -17.66
C THR A 147 -3.57 -33.63 -17.92
N ALA A 148 -4.83 -33.92 -17.56
CA ALA A 148 -5.93 -32.96 -17.63
C ALA A 148 -5.69 -31.76 -16.72
N TRP A 149 -5.31 -32.00 -15.46
CA TRP A 149 -4.97 -30.94 -14.51
C TRP A 149 -3.73 -30.15 -14.94
N ALA A 150 -2.73 -30.79 -15.55
CA ALA A 150 -1.58 -30.07 -16.11
C ALA A 150 -2.01 -29.06 -17.19
N THR A 151 -2.96 -29.43 -18.05
CA THR A 151 -3.53 -28.53 -19.05
C THR A 151 -4.32 -27.40 -18.39
N GLN A 152 -5.17 -27.71 -17.40
CA GLN A 152 -5.92 -26.70 -16.66
C GLN A 152 -5.00 -25.68 -15.97
N LEU A 153 -3.95 -26.12 -15.30
CA LEU A 153 -2.96 -25.24 -14.68
C LEU A 153 -2.26 -24.32 -15.70
N ARG A 154 -1.96 -24.82 -16.90
CA ARG A 154 -1.38 -23.99 -17.96
C ARG A 154 -2.33 -22.89 -18.41
N LEU A 155 -3.62 -23.20 -18.53
CA LEU A 155 -4.65 -22.21 -18.85
C LEU A 155 -4.82 -21.17 -17.73
N LEU A 156 -4.71 -21.60 -16.47
CA LEU A 156 -4.81 -20.74 -15.29
C LEU A 156 -3.49 -20.05 -14.91
N SER A 157 -2.40 -20.28 -15.65
CA SER A 157 -1.06 -19.84 -15.28
C SER A 157 -0.96 -18.34 -15.03
N SER A 158 -1.59 -17.51 -15.87
CA SER A 158 -1.61 -16.06 -15.70
C SER A 158 -2.31 -15.62 -14.42
N THR A 159 -3.43 -16.25 -14.07
CA THR A 159 -4.16 -15.97 -12.83
C THR A 159 -3.37 -16.41 -11.61
N LEU A 160 -2.73 -17.58 -11.67
CA LEU A 160 -1.88 -18.09 -10.61
C LEU A 160 -0.65 -17.20 -10.40
N MET A 161 -0.08 -16.69 -11.49
CA MET A 161 1.03 -15.75 -11.46
C MET A 161 0.67 -14.46 -10.70
N ALA A 162 -0.47 -13.85 -11.04
CA ALA A 162 -0.96 -12.65 -10.38
C ALA A 162 -1.19 -12.86 -8.87
N ARG A 163 -1.73 -14.02 -8.47
CA ARG A 163 -1.91 -14.36 -7.05
C ARG A 163 -0.58 -14.54 -6.31
N MET A 164 0.43 -15.13 -6.96
CA MET A 164 1.75 -15.28 -6.36
C MET A 164 2.45 -13.93 -6.19
N GLU A 165 2.32 -13.04 -7.17
CA GLU A 165 2.83 -11.67 -7.11
C GLU A 165 2.19 -10.88 -5.96
N GLU A 166 0.88 -11.00 -5.76
CA GLU A 166 0.19 -10.36 -4.64
C GLU A 166 0.66 -10.91 -3.27
N ALA A 167 0.94 -12.22 -3.19
CA ALA A 167 1.27 -12.87 -1.93
C ALA A 167 2.74 -12.74 -1.49
N VAL A 168 3.68 -12.68 -2.44
CA VAL A 168 5.13 -12.71 -2.16
C VAL A 168 5.85 -11.46 -2.66
N GLY A 169 5.24 -10.69 -3.56
CA GLY A 169 5.76 -9.46 -4.10
C GLY A 169 6.11 -9.55 -5.59
N PRO A 170 6.34 -8.38 -6.24
CA PRO A 170 6.70 -8.28 -7.64
C PRO A 170 8.08 -8.92 -7.92
N ASP A 171 8.25 -9.42 -9.14
CA ASP A 171 9.49 -10.03 -9.68
C ASP A 171 10.02 -11.28 -8.96
N VAL A 172 9.33 -11.77 -7.93
CA VAL A 172 9.73 -12.98 -7.20
C VAL A 172 9.57 -14.22 -8.06
N VAL A 173 8.37 -14.44 -8.59
CA VAL A 173 8.08 -15.52 -9.55
C VAL A 173 8.07 -14.87 -10.93
N GLN A 174 8.85 -15.39 -11.88
CA GLN A 174 8.89 -14.92 -13.28
C GLN A 174 8.23 -15.92 -14.24
N GLU A 175 8.25 -17.21 -13.91
CA GLU A 175 7.64 -18.24 -14.76
C GLU A 175 7.06 -19.38 -13.91
N ILE A 176 5.94 -19.95 -14.38
CA ILE A 176 5.36 -21.18 -13.82
C ILE A 176 5.52 -22.32 -14.82
N ARG A 177 6.34 -23.31 -14.46
CA ARG A 177 6.55 -24.51 -15.26
C ARG A 177 5.67 -25.65 -14.77
N VAL A 178 4.68 -26.03 -15.58
CA VAL A 178 3.76 -27.13 -15.25
C VAL A 178 4.26 -28.45 -15.82
N VAL A 179 4.52 -29.40 -14.93
CA VAL A 179 4.95 -30.76 -15.22
C VAL A 179 3.80 -31.73 -14.94
N GLY A 180 3.55 -32.66 -15.86
CA GLY A 180 2.56 -33.71 -15.65
C GLY A 180 3.02 -34.77 -14.64
N PRO A 181 2.13 -35.69 -14.22
CA PRO A 181 2.44 -36.70 -13.20
C PRO A 181 3.62 -37.59 -13.61
N ASN A 182 3.70 -37.95 -14.89
CA ASN A 182 4.77 -38.74 -15.47
C ASN A 182 5.36 -37.98 -16.65
N SER A 183 6.29 -37.05 -16.41
CA SER A 183 6.99 -36.35 -17.49
C SER A 183 7.89 -37.33 -18.22
N PRO A 184 7.63 -37.71 -19.48
CA PRO A 184 8.48 -38.69 -20.12
C PRO A 184 9.82 -38.03 -20.45
N SER A 185 10.93 -38.66 -20.08
CA SER A 185 12.27 -38.25 -20.47
C SER A 185 12.76 -39.15 -21.60
N TRP A 186 12.81 -38.64 -22.83
CA TRP A 186 13.29 -39.41 -23.98
C TRP A 186 14.81 -39.41 -24.14
N SER A 187 15.55 -38.74 -23.25
CA SER A 187 17.00 -38.90 -23.15
C SER A 187 17.33 -40.09 -22.25
N ARG A 188 17.79 -41.19 -22.84
CA ARG A 188 18.40 -42.29 -22.08
C ARG A 188 19.89 -42.40 -22.42
N GLY A 189 20.74 -42.32 -21.41
CA GLY A 189 22.16 -42.67 -21.50
C GLY A 189 23.07 -41.65 -22.18
N VAL A 190 24.38 -41.92 -22.09
CA VAL A 190 25.47 -41.04 -22.56
C VAL A 190 25.62 -41.03 -24.09
N ARG A 191 25.06 -42.04 -24.77
CA ARG A 191 25.11 -42.17 -26.23
C ARG A 191 23.76 -41.77 -26.81
N LYS A 192 23.71 -40.61 -27.48
CA LYS A 192 22.56 -40.16 -28.27
C LYS A 192 22.81 -40.50 -29.74
N ALA A 193 21.82 -41.08 -30.42
CA ALA A 193 21.90 -41.31 -31.86
C ALA A 193 21.81 -39.95 -32.59
N PRO A 194 22.83 -39.55 -33.37
CA PRO A 194 22.76 -38.34 -34.19
C PRO A 194 21.61 -38.49 -35.20
N GLY A 195 20.64 -37.57 -35.17
CA GLY A 195 19.50 -37.58 -36.09
C GLY A 195 18.29 -38.40 -35.65
N GLY A 196 18.27 -38.93 -34.42
CA GLY A 196 17.07 -39.54 -33.85
C GLY A 196 15.95 -38.50 -33.72
N ARG A 197 14.93 -38.58 -34.58
CA ARG A 197 13.76 -37.71 -34.48
C ARG A 197 13.05 -38.01 -33.16
N GLY A 198 12.93 -36.97 -32.33
CA GLY A 198 12.21 -37.02 -31.06
C GLY A 198 10.74 -37.43 -31.25
N PRO A 199 9.99 -37.52 -30.14
CA PRO A 199 8.62 -38.03 -30.14
C PRO A 199 7.78 -37.32 -31.20
N ARG A 200 7.20 -38.10 -32.11
CA ARG A 200 6.30 -37.61 -33.15
C ARG A 200 4.89 -37.86 -32.68
N ASP A 201 4.10 -36.80 -32.63
CA ASP A 201 2.64 -36.84 -32.71
C ASP A 201 2.00 -37.92 -31.83
N THR A 202 2.23 -37.83 -30.54
CA THR A 202 1.47 -38.60 -29.56
C THR A 202 1.40 -37.74 -28.32
N TYR A 203 0.26 -37.10 -28.09
CA TYR A 203 -0.40 -36.84 -26.80
C TYR A 203 -1.55 -35.87 -27.09
N GLY A 204 -2.70 -36.44 -27.46
CA GLY A 204 -3.97 -35.91 -26.97
C GLY A 204 -4.15 -36.28 -25.51
#